data_AF-A0A924GEH4-F1
#
_entry.id   AF-A0A924GEH4-F1
#
_cell.length_a   1.000
_cell.length_b   1.000
_cell.length_c   1.000
_cell.angle_alpha   90.00
_cell.angle_beta   90.00
_cell.angle_gamma   90.00
#
_symmetry.space_group_name_H-M   'P 1'
#
loop_
_entity.id
_entity.type
_entity.pdbx_description
1 polymer ?
#
loop_
_entity_poly.entity_id
_entity_poly.type
_entity_poly.pdbx_seq_one_letter_code
_entity_poly.pdbx_strand_id
1 'polypeptide(L)'
;MDNDKEDARELHKKAAMLWRATKSLDQQSARDEAAGRSVAYGVPVVWDGPANWARSLASYEGFWSTSNPNRAPRENTRNRQSLSQEERNHGEWARRQRRYRVRLSAFQVERLNVSPAFRWDPVQSSWADRLQECRIFLDKKGQLPRLSRTDSHEYQMARWLNRQLRQLRDGKLSPARAAALDAFLRHDRDAGH
;
A
#
# COMPACT_ATOMS: atom_id res chain seq x y z
N MET A 1 -14.00 15.25 5.41
CA MET A 1 -13.84 15.51 6.86
C MET A 1 -14.62 14.52 7.71
N ASP A 2 -15.94 14.37 7.57
CA ASP A 2 -16.68 13.37 8.38
C ASP A 2 -16.42 11.93 7.94
N ASN A 3 -16.31 11.67 6.64
CA ASN A 3 -15.99 10.33 6.12
C ASN A 3 -14.58 9.86 6.55
N ASP A 4 -13.59 10.75 6.55
CA ASP A 4 -12.21 10.41 6.92
C ASP A 4 -12.09 9.98 8.40
N LYS A 5 -12.90 10.59 9.28
CA LYS A 5 -12.96 10.23 10.70
C LYS A 5 -13.67 8.89 10.90
N GLU A 6 -14.70 8.62 10.14
CA GLU A 6 -15.43 7.34 10.19
C GLU A 6 -14.54 6.20 9.68
N ASP A 7 -13.81 6.42 8.58
CA ASP A 7 -12.81 5.48 8.07
C ASP A 7 -11.72 5.18 9.13
N ALA A 8 -11.19 6.21 9.79
CA ALA A 8 -10.18 6.03 10.83
C ALA A 8 -10.68 5.22 12.05
N ARG A 9 -11.94 5.40 12.45
CA ARG A 9 -12.58 4.65 13.54
C ARG A 9 -12.78 3.19 13.16
N GLU A 10 -13.27 2.92 11.96
CA GLU A 10 -13.48 1.56 11.46
C GLU A 10 -12.16 0.79 11.32
N LEU A 11 -11.13 1.44 10.77
CA LEU A 11 -9.78 0.87 10.70
C LEU A 11 -9.21 0.57 12.09
N HIS A 12 -9.42 1.47 13.07
CA HIS A 12 -9.03 1.23 14.46
C HIS A 12 -9.77 0.03 15.07
N LYS A 13 -11.10 -0.04 14.94
CA LYS A 13 -11.91 -1.17 15.46
C LYS A 13 -11.44 -2.49 14.88
N LYS A 14 -11.23 -2.54 13.56
CA LYS A 14 -10.77 -3.74 12.85
C LYS A 14 -9.40 -4.20 13.33
N ALA A 15 -8.44 -3.28 13.44
CA ALA A 15 -7.11 -3.58 13.98
C ALA A 15 -7.18 -4.13 15.41
N ALA A 16 -7.97 -3.49 16.27
CA ALA A 16 -8.11 -3.91 17.66
C ALA A 16 -8.79 -5.29 17.78
N MET A 17 -9.75 -5.60 16.92
CA MET A 17 -10.37 -6.92 16.83
C MET A 17 -9.34 -7.99 16.43
N LEU A 18 -8.60 -7.76 15.34
CA LEU A 18 -7.57 -8.68 14.86
C LEU A 18 -6.49 -8.93 15.91
N TRP A 19 -5.98 -7.85 16.50
CA TRP A 19 -4.98 -7.94 17.56
C TRP A 19 -5.47 -8.76 18.76
N ARG A 20 -6.68 -8.51 19.28
CA ARG A 20 -7.24 -9.29 20.40
C ARG A 20 -7.40 -10.77 20.07
N ALA A 21 -7.68 -11.12 18.81
CA ALA A 21 -7.78 -12.51 18.37
C ALA A 21 -6.42 -13.25 18.40
N THR A 22 -5.29 -12.54 18.32
CA THR A 22 -3.94 -13.15 18.35
C THR A 22 -3.50 -13.66 19.73
N LYS A 23 -4.27 -13.38 20.80
CA LYS A 23 -3.93 -13.66 22.22
C LYS A 23 -2.62 -13.01 22.72
N SER A 24 -1.97 -12.18 21.91
CA SER A 24 -0.78 -11.38 22.26
C SER A 24 -1.21 -10.10 22.99
N LEU A 25 -1.48 -10.19 24.29
CA LEU A 25 -1.81 -9.02 25.12
C LEU A 25 -0.55 -8.43 25.76
N ASP A 26 0.43 -8.04 24.94
CA ASP A 26 1.60 -7.32 25.46
C ASP A 26 1.22 -5.90 25.90
N GLN A 27 1.90 -5.41 26.93
CA GLN A 27 1.59 -4.13 27.56
C GLN A 27 1.78 -2.94 26.60
N GLN A 28 2.69 -3.06 25.63
CA GLN A 28 2.95 -2.00 24.66
C GLN A 28 1.80 -1.89 23.64
N SER A 29 1.31 -3.02 23.11
CA SER A 29 0.13 -3.05 22.24
C SER A 29 -1.12 -2.48 22.91
N ALA A 30 -1.34 -2.74 24.20
CA ALA A 30 -2.46 -2.17 24.94
C ALA A 30 -2.36 -0.63 25.06
N ARG A 31 -1.15 -0.11 25.29
CA ARG A 31 -0.89 1.35 25.30
C ARG A 31 -1.13 1.97 23.92
N ASP A 32 -0.64 1.32 22.87
CA ASP A 32 -0.79 1.79 21.49
C ASP A 32 -2.27 1.75 21.04
N GLU A 33 -3.03 0.74 21.44
CA GLU A 33 -4.47 0.65 21.16
C GLU A 33 -5.25 1.75 21.88
N ALA A 34 -4.96 2.00 23.16
CA ALA A 34 -5.60 3.07 23.92
C ALA A 34 -5.31 4.45 23.32
N ALA A 35 -4.06 4.69 22.89
CA ALA A 35 -3.68 5.94 22.23
C ALA A 35 -4.30 6.09 20.83
N GLY A 36 -4.36 5.01 20.04
CA GLY A 36 -5.07 4.98 18.77
C GLY A 36 -6.55 5.29 18.92
N ARG A 37 -7.20 4.72 19.95
CA ARG A 37 -8.59 4.99 20.29
C ARG A 37 -8.81 6.46 20.65
N SER A 38 -7.89 7.03 21.44
CA SER A 38 -7.94 8.47 21.76
C SER A 38 -7.94 9.33 20.50
N VAL A 39 -7.07 9.05 19.52
CA VAL A 39 -7.01 9.80 18.26
C VAL A 39 -8.25 9.58 17.38
N ALA A 40 -8.72 8.33 17.23
CA ALA A 40 -9.84 8.00 16.35
C ALA A 40 -11.20 8.52 16.88
N TYR A 41 -11.38 8.55 18.20
CA TYR A 41 -12.64 8.91 18.84
C TYR A 41 -12.63 10.27 19.53
N GLY A 42 -11.48 10.95 19.60
CA GLY A 42 -11.35 12.24 20.31
C GLY A 42 -11.45 12.10 21.83
N VAL A 43 -11.08 10.94 22.38
CA VAL A 43 -11.07 10.68 23.84
C VAL A 43 -9.78 11.26 24.44
N PRO A 44 -9.76 11.79 25.68
CA PRO A 44 -8.54 12.32 26.30
C PRO A 44 -7.34 11.35 26.25
N VAL A 45 -6.17 11.89 25.89
CA VAL A 45 -4.91 11.14 25.75
C VAL A 45 -4.27 10.93 27.12
N VAL A 46 -3.84 9.70 27.43
CA VAL A 46 -3.07 9.40 28.65
C VAL A 46 -1.55 9.29 28.36
N TRP A 47 -1.15 9.10 27.09
CA TRP A 47 0.26 8.86 26.70
C TRP A 47 0.61 9.54 25.36
N ASP A 48 1.51 10.54 25.38
CA ASP A 48 1.79 11.37 24.19
C ASP A 48 2.57 10.68 23.07
N GLY A 49 3.51 9.79 23.39
CA GLY A 49 4.33 9.08 22.39
C GLY A 49 3.50 8.19 21.46
N PRO A 50 2.75 7.21 22.00
CA PRO A 50 1.81 6.39 21.23
C PRO A 50 0.75 7.21 20.48
N ALA A 51 0.26 8.31 21.07
CA ALA A 51 -0.71 9.18 20.42
C ALA A 51 -0.12 9.90 19.20
N ASN A 52 1.16 10.32 19.25
CA ASN A 52 1.86 10.91 18.10
C ASN A 52 1.98 9.92 16.94
N TRP A 53 2.25 8.64 17.22
CA TRP A 53 2.26 7.61 16.18
C TRP A 53 0.89 7.49 15.50
N ALA A 54 -0.18 7.41 16.29
CA ALA A 54 -1.54 7.31 15.76
C ALA A 54 -1.97 8.56 14.96
N ARG A 55 -1.61 9.78 15.42
CA ARG A 55 -1.85 11.03 14.67
C ARG A 55 -1.09 11.04 13.33
N SER A 56 0.16 10.55 13.33
CA SER A 56 0.97 10.48 12.11
C SER A 56 0.35 9.53 11.08
N LEU A 57 -0.17 8.38 11.53
CA LEU A 57 -0.90 7.44 10.67
C LEU A 57 -2.20 8.06 10.14
N ALA A 58 -2.99 8.71 10.99
CA ALA A 58 -4.22 9.36 10.56
C ALA A 58 -3.96 10.46 9.51
N SER A 59 -2.90 11.26 9.69
CA SER A 59 -2.48 12.25 8.70
C SER A 59 -1.99 11.60 7.40
N TYR A 60 -1.25 10.49 7.49
CA TYR A 60 -0.80 9.72 6.33
C TYR A 60 -1.98 9.15 5.53
N GLU A 61 -2.99 8.59 6.21
CA GLU A 61 -4.22 8.07 5.60
C GLU A 61 -5.07 9.19 5.00
N GLY A 62 -5.16 10.35 5.66
CA GLY A 62 -5.83 11.54 5.13
C GLY A 62 -5.18 12.11 3.87
N PHE A 63 -3.84 12.09 3.79
CA PHE A 63 -3.15 12.43 2.54
C PHE A 63 -3.53 11.47 1.39
N TRP A 64 -3.63 10.17 1.70
CA TRP A 64 -4.01 9.16 0.71
C TRP A 64 -5.46 9.32 0.24
N SER A 65 -6.40 9.62 1.15
CA SER A 65 -7.83 9.76 0.81
C SER A 65 -8.12 11.02 -0.01
N THR A 66 -7.35 12.09 0.21
CA THR A 66 -7.52 13.38 -0.49
C THR A 66 -6.73 13.48 -1.79
N SER A 67 -5.76 12.60 -2.01
CA SER A 67 -5.01 12.52 -3.26
C SER A 67 -5.90 12.02 -4.40
N ASN A 68 -5.85 12.64 -5.57
CA ASN A 68 -6.56 12.17 -6.78
C ASN A 68 -5.57 11.80 -7.91
N PRO A 69 -5.51 10.53 -8.35
CA PRO A 69 -6.13 9.36 -7.73
C PRO A 69 -5.51 9.04 -6.36
N ASN A 70 -6.22 8.29 -5.50
CA ASN A 70 -5.74 7.92 -4.17
C ASN A 70 -4.37 7.25 -4.28
N ARG A 71 -3.35 7.91 -3.75
CA ARG A 71 -1.96 7.47 -3.86
C ARG A 71 -1.25 7.61 -2.54
N ALA A 72 -0.43 6.62 -2.22
CA ALA A 72 0.43 6.72 -1.06
C ALA A 72 1.50 7.81 -1.29
N PRO A 73 1.94 8.50 -0.23
CA PRO A 73 3.08 9.40 -0.25
C PRO A 73 4.32 8.75 -0.87
N ARG A 74 5.02 9.49 -1.75
CA ARG A 74 6.22 8.98 -2.43
C ARG A 74 7.41 8.87 -1.47
N GLU A 75 7.91 7.66 -1.25
CA GLU A 75 9.06 7.42 -0.36
C GLU A 75 10.41 7.59 -1.04
N ASN A 76 10.57 7.03 -2.24
CA ASN A 76 11.85 6.92 -2.95
C ASN A 76 11.80 7.61 -4.32
N THR A 77 11.41 8.89 -4.34
CA THR A 77 11.40 9.69 -5.58
C THR A 77 12.78 10.27 -5.88
N ARG A 78 13.18 10.24 -7.15
CA ARG A 78 14.38 10.95 -7.64
C ARG A 78 14.14 12.46 -7.72
N ASN A 79 12.88 12.90 -7.81
CA ASN A 79 12.49 14.30 -7.78
C ASN A 79 11.88 14.63 -6.41
N ARG A 80 12.74 14.70 -5.38
CA ARG A 80 12.31 15.01 -4.01
C ARG A 80 11.92 16.47 -3.83
N GLN A 81 12.46 17.36 -4.66
CA GLN A 81 12.19 18.80 -4.62
C GLN A 81 10.78 19.14 -5.11
N SER A 82 10.19 18.32 -5.98
CA SER A 82 8.79 18.50 -6.41
C SER A 82 7.74 18.06 -5.37
N LEU A 83 8.15 17.64 -4.17
CA LEU A 83 7.25 17.18 -3.12
C LEU A 83 6.97 18.31 -2.11
N SER A 84 5.70 18.45 -1.69
CA SER A 84 5.38 19.27 -0.52
C SER A 84 6.13 18.77 0.71
N GLN A 85 6.33 19.64 1.71
CA GLN A 85 6.96 19.22 2.97
C GLN A 85 6.14 18.11 3.66
N GLU A 86 4.82 18.19 3.57
CA GLU A 86 3.88 17.19 4.09
C GLU A 86 4.07 15.82 3.42
N GLU A 87 4.08 15.74 2.07
CA GLU A 87 4.28 14.47 1.36
C GLU A 87 5.65 13.86 1.71
N ARG A 88 6.70 14.69 1.87
CA ARG A 88 8.04 14.24 2.31
C ARG A 88 8.00 13.64 3.72
N ASN A 89 7.35 14.32 4.66
CA ASN A 89 7.23 13.86 6.04
C ASN A 89 6.48 12.52 6.11
N HIS A 90 5.39 12.38 5.35
CA HIS A 90 4.63 11.14 5.28
C HIS A 90 5.41 9.98 4.65
N GLY A 91 6.13 10.24 3.55
CA GLY A 91 7.01 9.24 2.94
C GLY A 91 8.13 8.78 3.90
N GLU A 92 8.69 9.70 4.68
CA GLU A 92 9.69 9.35 5.70
C GLU A 92 9.10 8.57 6.87
N TRP A 93 7.91 8.95 7.34
CA TRP A 93 7.20 8.24 8.39
C TRP A 93 6.92 6.79 8.00
N ALA A 94 6.38 6.56 6.79
CA ALA A 94 6.09 5.21 6.30
C ALA A 94 7.37 4.36 6.12
N ARG A 95 8.45 4.97 5.60
CA ARG A 95 9.77 4.31 5.51
C ARG A 95 10.31 3.89 6.88
N ARG A 96 10.11 4.71 7.92
CA ARG A 96 10.50 4.35 9.30
C ARG A 96 9.72 3.15 9.82
N GLN A 97 8.42 3.04 9.53
CA GLN A 97 7.61 1.87 9.95
C GLN A 97 8.16 0.57 9.34
N ARG A 98 8.54 0.60 8.06
CA ARG A 98 9.18 -0.56 7.40
C ARG A 98 10.53 -0.90 8.01
N ARG A 99 11.40 0.11 8.15
CA ARG A 99 12.77 -0.07 8.65
C ARG A 99 12.81 -0.64 10.07
N TYR A 100 11.87 -0.22 10.90
CA TYR A 100 11.81 -0.61 12.31
C TYR A 100 10.62 -1.53 12.60
N ARG A 101 10.20 -2.34 11.62
CA ARG A 101 9.06 -3.25 11.76
C ARG A 101 9.15 -4.15 13.00
N VAL A 102 10.34 -4.65 13.31
CA VAL A 102 10.59 -5.51 14.48
C VAL A 102 10.42 -4.81 15.83
N ARG A 103 10.35 -3.46 15.83
CA ARG A 103 10.12 -2.65 17.03
C ARG A 103 8.67 -2.22 17.20
N LEU A 104 7.82 -2.50 16.21
CA LEU A 104 6.40 -2.20 16.28
C LEU A 104 5.72 -3.20 17.20
N SER A 105 4.76 -2.73 17.99
CA SER A 105 3.89 -3.61 18.77
C SER A 105 2.99 -4.42 17.87
N ALA A 106 2.45 -5.54 18.38
CA ALA A 106 1.52 -6.38 17.63
C ALA A 106 0.29 -5.56 17.16
N PHE A 107 -0.23 -4.68 18.02
CA PHE A 107 -1.32 -3.79 17.62
C PHE A 107 -0.93 -2.83 16.49
N GLN A 108 0.24 -2.19 16.55
CA GLN A 108 0.70 -1.28 15.48
C GLN A 108 0.86 -2.01 14.14
N VAL A 109 1.35 -3.26 14.16
CA VAL A 109 1.44 -4.10 12.96
C VAL A 109 0.05 -4.34 12.39
N GLU A 110 -0.92 -4.76 13.21
CA GLU A 110 -2.30 -4.95 12.74
C GLU A 110 -2.94 -3.64 12.25
N ARG A 111 -2.65 -2.51 12.91
CA ARG A 111 -3.18 -1.22 12.49
C ARG A 111 -2.63 -0.76 11.14
N LEU A 112 -1.39 -1.10 10.82
CA LEU A 112 -0.80 -0.89 9.49
C LEU A 112 -1.32 -1.91 8.46
N ASN A 113 -1.56 -3.17 8.84
CA ASN A 113 -2.10 -4.22 7.96
C ASN A 113 -3.48 -3.87 7.39
N VAL A 114 -4.34 -3.25 8.21
CA VAL A 114 -5.70 -2.89 7.79
C VAL A 114 -5.77 -1.59 6.99
N SER A 115 -4.69 -0.79 6.99
CA SER A 115 -4.67 0.51 6.32
C SER A 115 -4.68 0.34 4.79
N PRO A 116 -5.61 0.99 4.06
CA PRO A 116 -5.60 0.96 2.59
C PRO A 116 -4.45 1.78 1.98
N ALA A 117 -3.92 2.73 2.74
CA ALA A 117 -2.86 3.63 2.31
C ALA A 117 -1.46 3.02 2.46
N PHE A 118 -1.25 2.18 3.48
CA PHE A 118 0.06 1.64 3.83
C PHE A 118 0.23 0.20 3.32
N ARG A 119 1.31 -0.05 2.58
CA ARG A 119 1.62 -1.39 2.03
C ARG A 119 3.02 -1.79 2.43
N TRP A 120 3.24 -2.88 3.16
CA TRP A 120 4.56 -3.26 3.68
C TRP A 120 5.69 -3.28 2.64
N ASP A 121 5.41 -3.82 1.45
CA ASP A 121 6.31 -3.81 0.29
C ASP A 121 5.68 -3.03 -0.87
N PRO A 122 5.88 -1.70 -0.94
CA PRO A 122 5.28 -0.87 -1.98
C PRO A 122 5.83 -1.24 -3.37
N VAL A 123 7.06 -1.73 -3.48
CA VAL A 123 7.67 -2.11 -4.77
C VAL A 123 7.03 -3.36 -5.32
N GLN A 124 6.77 -4.36 -4.47
CA GLN A 124 6.05 -5.56 -4.87
C GLN A 124 4.58 -5.29 -5.14
N SER A 125 3.90 -4.51 -4.30
CA SER A 125 2.49 -4.19 -4.52
C SER A 125 2.27 -3.37 -5.80
N SER A 126 3.09 -2.34 -6.06
CA SER A 126 2.98 -1.59 -7.33
C SER A 126 3.30 -2.43 -8.57
N TRP A 127 4.13 -3.46 -8.43
CA TRP A 127 4.37 -4.41 -9.51
C TRP A 127 3.14 -5.30 -9.74
N ALA A 128 2.52 -5.80 -8.67
CA ALA A 128 1.31 -6.63 -8.73
C ALA A 128 0.12 -5.85 -9.32
N ASP A 129 -0.08 -4.59 -8.92
CA ASP A 129 -1.13 -3.73 -9.46
C ASP A 129 -1.00 -3.57 -10.98
N ARG A 130 0.21 -3.33 -11.49
CA ARG A 130 0.45 -3.20 -12.93
C ARG A 130 0.23 -4.50 -13.70
N LEU A 131 0.56 -5.65 -13.10
CA LEU A 131 0.22 -6.94 -13.70
C LEU A 131 -1.31 -7.14 -13.73
N GLN A 132 -2.00 -6.74 -12.67
CA GLN A 132 -3.45 -6.81 -12.60
C GLN A 132 -4.13 -5.87 -13.62
N GLU A 133 -3.60 -4.67 -13.84
CA GLU A 133 -4.04 -3.77 -14.92
C GLU A 133 -3.91 -4.46 -16.29
N CYS A 134 -2.78 -5.13 -16.56
CA CYS A 134 -2.59 -5.89 -17.79
C CYS A 134 -3.60 -7.05 -17.90
N ARG A 135 -3.91 -7.72 -16.79
CA ARG A 135 -4.91 -8.80 -16.75
C ARG A 135 -6.32 -8.30 -17.05
N ILE A 136 -6.73 -7.21 -16.41
CA ILE A 136 -8.03 -6.57 -16.68
C ILE A 136 -8.12 -6.12 -18.15
N PHE A 137 -7.03 -5.60 -18.70
CA PHE A 137 -6.99 -5.22 -20.12
C PHE A 137 -7.17 -6.44 -21.03
N LEU A 138 -6.43 -7.52 -20.76
CA LEU A 138 -6.54 -8.78 -21.49
C LEU A 138 -7.97 -9.34 -21.42
N ASP A 139 -8.57 -9.42 -20.23
CA ASP A 139 -9.94 -9.91 -20.05
C ASP A 139 -10.97 -9.07 -20.82
N LYS A 140 -10.74 -7.75 -20.92
CA LYS A 140 -11.66 -6.83 -21.63
C LYS A 140 -11.46 -6.80 -23.15
N LYS A 141 -10.24 -7.01 -23.63
CA LYS A 141 -9.88 -6.82 -25.04
C LYS A 141 -9.56 -8.12 -25.78
N GLY A 142 -9.41 -9.23 -25.06
CA GLY A 142 -8.98 -10.53 -25.59
C GLY A 142 -7.54 -10.53 -26.11
N GLN A 143 -6.74 -9.53 -25.77
CA GLN A 143 -5.36 -9.41 -26.23
C GLN A 143 -4.47 -8.68 -25.22
N LEU A 144 -3.18 -9.03 -25.23
CA LEU A 144 -2.17 -8.28 -24.48
C LEU A 144 -2.09 -6.81 -24.94
N PRO A 145 -1.76 -5.88 -24.02
CA PRO A 145 -1.57 -4.48 -24.36
C PRO A 145 -0.40 -4.32 -25.34
N ARG A 146 -0.60 -3.49 -26.37
CA ARG A 146 0.40 -3.20 -27.41
C ARG A 146 0.91 -1.76 -27.28
N LEU A 147 2.04 -1.48 -27.95
CA LEU A 147 2.59 -0.12 -28.00
C LEU A 147 1.73 0.78 -28.91
N SER A 148 0.51 1.07 -28.46
CA SER A 148 -0.49 1.85 -29.16
C SER A 148 -0.02 3.28 -29.41
N ARG A 149 -0.34 3.82 -30.59
CA ARG A 149 -0.04 5.22 -30.94
C ARG A 149 -1.12 6.19 -30.50
N THR A 150 -2.33 5.69 -30.26
CA THR A 150 -3.53 6.48 -29.97
C THR A 150 -3.99 6.33 -28.53
N ASP A 151 -3.73 5.17 -27.91
CA ASP A 151 -4.04 4.93 -26.49
C ASP A 151 -2.77 5.01 -25.65
N SER A 152 -2.62 6.15 -24.95
CA SER A 152 -1.47 6.41 -24.08
C SER A 152 -1.42 5.50 -22.85
N HIS A 153 -2.56 4.98 -22.40
CA HIS A 153 -2.64 4.07 -21.26
C HIS A 153 -2.22 2.65 -21.68
N GLU A 154 -2.75 2.16 -22.81
CA GLU A 154 -2.32 0.90 -23.42
C GLU A 154 -0.82 0.90 -23.70
N TYR A 155 -0.30 1.98 -24.29
CA TYR A 155 1.12 2.16 -24.54
C TYR A 155 1.97 2.00 -23.27
N GLN A 156 1.54 2.60 -22.16
CA GLN A 156 2.25 2.51 -20.88
C GLN A 156 2.22 1.09 -20.31
N MET A 157 1.08 0.40 -20.37
CA MET A 157 0.95 -1.00 -19.96
C MET A 157 1.86 -1.90 -20.78
N ALA A 158 1.83 -1.77 -22.11
CA ALA A 158 2.67 -2.55 -23.03
C ALA A 158 4.17 -2.31 -22.81
N ARG A 159 4.56 -1.04 -22.63
CA ARG A 159 5.95 -0.69 -22.32
C ARG A 159 6.42 -1.31 -21.01
N TRP A 160 5.57 -1.33 -19.99
CA TRP A 160 5.87 -1.97 -18.71
C TRP A 160 5.97 -3.50 -18.85
N LEU A 161 5.00 -4.13 -19.52
CA LEU A 161 4.95 -5.59 -19.75
C LEU A 161 6.18 -6.07 -20.53
N ASN A 162 6.51 -5.40 -21.63
CA ASN A 162 7.70 -5.71 -22.44
C ASN A 162 9.00 -5.65 -21.63
N ARG A 163 9.10 -4.71 -20.67
CA ARG A 163 10.23 -4.66 -19.74
C ARG A 163 10.24 -5.87 -18.81
N GLN A 164 9.09 -6.30 -18.29
CA GLN A 164 9.01 -7.48 -17.43
C GLN A 164 9.38 -8.76 -18.19
N LEU A 165 8.88 -8.94 -19.41
CA LEU A 165 9.22 -10.08 -20.27
C LEU A 165 10.72 -10.14 -20.59
N ARG A 166 11.35 -8.99 -20.83
CA ARG A 166 12.81 -8.91 -20.98
C ARG A 166 13.53 -9.35 -19.71
N GLN A 167 13.09 -8.87 -18.54
CA GLN A 167 13.69 -9.26 -17.26
C GLN A 167 13.50 -10.75 -16.94
N LEU A 168 12.36 -11.33 -17.34
CA LEU A 168 12.11 -12.77 -17.23
C LEU A 168 13.12 -13.56 -18.07
N ARG A 169 13.26 -13.20 -19.36
CA ARG A 169 14.21 -13.83 -20.28
C ARG A 169 15.66 -13.69 -19.80
N ASP A 170 16.02 -12.54 -19.24
CA ASP A 170 17.36 -12.28 -18.72
C ASP A 170 17.60 -12.94 -17.33
N GLY A 171 16.62 -13.65 -16.75
CA GLY A 171 16.75 -14.29 -15.43
C GLY A 171 16.82 -13.31 -14.25
N LYS A 172 16.34 -12.08 -14.42
CA LYS A 172 16.44 -10.98 -13.44
C LYS A 172 15.20 -10.78 -12.58
N LEU A 173 14.12 -11.49 -12.86
CA LEU A 173 12.92 -11.45 -12.02
C LEU A 173 13.10 -12.35 -10.79
N SER A 174 12.51 -11.94 -9.67
CA SER A 174 12.38 -12.85 -8.53
C SER A 174 11.49 -14.05 -8.90
N PRO A 175 11.66 -15.22 -8.25
CA PRO A 175 10.87 -16.41 -8.56
C PRO A 175 9.35 -16.16 -8.50
N ALA A 176 8.89 -15.42 -7.49
CA ALA A 176 7.48 -15.07 -7.35
C ALA A 176 6.95 -14.21 -8.51
N ARG A 177 7.75 -13.27 -9.02
CA ARG A 177 7.37 -12.43 -10.17
C ARG A 177 7.38 -13.21 -11.47
N ALA A 178 8.35 -14.10 -11.64
CA ALA A 178 8.42 -14.99 -12.79
C ALA A 178 7.19 -15.90 -12.85
N ALA A 179 6.87 -16.59 -11.75
CA ALA A 179 5.69 -17.45 -11.66
C ALA A 179 4.38 -16.71 -11.93
N ALA A 180 4.23 -15.49 -11.40
CA ALA A 180 3.04 -14.67 -11.66
C ALA A 180 2.95 -14.21 -13.12
N LEU A 181 4.06 -13.86 -13.78
CA LEU A 181 4.07 -13.55 -15.21
C LEU A 181 3.74 -14.78 -16.06
N ASP A 182 4.30 -15.93 -15.72
CA ASP A 182 4.03 -17.18 -16.45
C ASP A 182 2.56 -17.58 -16.36
N ALA A 183 1.96 -17.44 -15.17
CA ALA A 183 0.53 -17.67 -14.98
C ALA A 183 -0.32 -16.69 -15.82
N PHE A 184 0.08 -15.41 -15.88
CA PHE A 184 -0.57 -14.42 -16.73
C PHE A 184 -0.46 -14.74 -18.23
N LEU A 185 0.71 -15.16 -18.71
CA LEU A 185 0.91 -15.53 -20.11
C LEU A 185 0.21 -16.83 -20.52
N ARG A 186 -0.01 -17.76 -19.57
CA ARG A 186 -0.84 -18.94 -19.83
C ARG A 186 -2.31 -18.55 -20.03
N HIS A 187 -2.82 -17.68 -19.15
CA HIS A 187 -4.18 -17.14 -19.27
C HIS A 187 -4.43 -16.44 -20.62
N ASP A 188 -3.44 -15.70 -21.14
CA ASP A 188 -3.51 -15.10 -22.49
C ASP A 188 -3.65 -16.14 -23.61
N ARG A 189 -2.89 -17.24 -23.55
CA ARG A 189 -2.97 -18.32 -24.55
C ARG A 189 -4.31 -19.02 -24.53
N ASP A 190 -4.88 -19.19 -23.33
CA ASP A 190 -6.18 -19.82 -23.13
C ASP A 190 -7.33 -18.89 -23.56
N ALA A 191 -7.18 -17.58 -23.38
CA ALA A 191 -8.17 -16.58 -23.82
C ALA A 191 -8.14 -16.29 -25.33
N GLY A 192 -7.06 -16.67 -26.02
CA GLY A 192 -6.86 -16.47 -27.46
C GLY A 192 -7.38 -17.58 -28.38
N HIS A 193 -8.19 -18.52 -27.87
CA HIS A 193 -8.87 -19.59 -28.62
C HIS A 193 -10.40 -19.45 -28.49
#